data_AF-A0A6M2EPM8-F1
#
_entry.id   AF-A0A6M2EPM8-F1
#
_cell.length_a   1.000
_cell.length_b   1.000
_cell.length_c   1.000
_cell.angle_alpha   90.00
_cell.angle_beta   90.00
_cell.angle_gamma   90.00
#
_symmetry.space_group_name_H-M   'P 1'
#
loop_
_entity.id
_entity.type
_entity.pdbx_description
1 polymer ?
#
loop_
_entity_poly.entity_id
_entity_poly.type
_entity_poly.pdbx_seq_one_letter_code
_entity_poly.pdbx_strand_id
1 'polypeptide(L)'
;MDAPENMDKAAWTKEMLHVFCDLSIKAIDMGMRPNTHFDKAGWKYLLGSFKEQTDHAFTKAQLKNKWDGCKKDWRIWKKLISETGVDWSTELGTISASD
;
A
#
# COMPACT_ATOMS: atom_id res chain seq x y z
N MET A 1 0.16 14.84 26.42
CA MET A 1 0.95 13.68 26.87
C MET A 1 1.07 12.77 25.67
N ASP A 2 2.00 13.14 24.80
CA ASP A 2 2.21 12.52 23.52
C ASP A 2 2.96 11.20 23.77
N ALA A 3 2.27 10.10 23.48
CA ALA A 3 2.77 8.75 23.69
C ALA A 3 4.03 8.53 22.83
N PRO A 4 5.03 7.78 23.34
CA PRO A 4 6.30 7.60 22.65
C PRO A 4 6.08 6.92 21.30
N GLU A 5 6.42 7.63 20.24
CA GLU A 5 6.39 7.12 18.88
C GLU A 5 7.33 5.92 18.76
N ASN A 6 6.73 4.80 18.41
CA ASN A 6 7.33 3.48 18.33
C ASN A 6 8.36 3.44 17.19
N MET A 7 9.62 3.75 17.52
CA MET A 7 10.76 3.93 16.62
C MET A 7 11.31 2.64 15.96
N ASP A 8 10.63 1.50 16.09
CA ASP A 8 11.06 0.21 15.49
C ASP A 8 10.25 -0.19 14.24
N LYS A 9 9.32 0.65 13.79
CA LYS A 9 8.63 0.49 12.51
C LYS A 9 9.10 1.63 11.62
N ALA A 10 9.72 1.30 10.49
CA ALA A 10 10.10 2.30 9.49
C ALA A 10 8.98 3.34 9.34
N ALA A 11 9.31 4.63 9.46
CA ALA A 11 8.35 5.73 9.55
C ALA A 11 7.58 5.90 8.23
N TRP A 12 6.63 5.01 7.98
CA TRP A 12 5.76 5.04 6.82
C TRP A 12 4.74 6.16 7.01
N THR A 13 5.03 7.34 6.48
CA THR A 13 4.06 8.43 6.44
C THR A 13 2.92 8.11 5.48
N LYS A 14 1.79 8.82 5.61
CA LYS A 14 0.66 8.69 4.68
C LYS A 14 1.08 9.01 3.24
N GLU A 15 1.96 9.98 3.06
CA GLU A 15 2.50 10.35 1.75
C GLU A 15 3.34 9.23 1.13
N MET A 16 4.23 8.62 1.92
CA MET A 16 5.02 7.46 1.47
C MET A 16 4.12 6.28 1.09
N LEU A 17 3.05 6.06 1.84
CA LEU A 17 2.03 5.06 1.53
C LEU A 17 1.33 5.34 0.19
N HIS A 18 0.90 6.58 -0.04
CA HIS A 18 0.29 6.98 -1.31
C HIS A 18 1.24 6.80 -2.49
N VAL A 19 2.49 7.27 -2.36
CA VAL A 19 3.53 7.07 -3.38
C VAL A 19 3.76 5.59 -3.65
N PHE A 20 3.84 4.76 -2.60
CA PHE A 20 4.02 3.32 -2.75
C PHE A 20 2.85 2.66 -3.48
N CYS A 21 1.61 3.02 -3.15
CA CYS A 21 0.42 2.52 -3.82
C CYS A 21 0.38 2.95 -5.29
N ASP A 22 0.64 4.22 -5.59
CA ASP A 22 0.67 4.75 -6.96
C ASP A 22 1.71 4.05 -7.83
N LEU A 23 2.93 3.89 -7.31
CA LEU A 23 4.00 3.15 -7.98
C LEU A 23 3.65 1.65 -8.16
N SER A 24 2.98 1.06 -7.17
CA SER A 24 2.53 -0.33 -7.25
C SER A 24 1.47 -0.50 -8.34
N ILE A 25 0.53 0.43 -8.47
CA ILE A 25 -0.48 0.43 -9.53
C ILE A 25 0.18 0.58 -10.89
N LYS A 26 1.10 1.55 -11.06
CA LYS A 26 1.88 1.73 -12.30
C LYS A 26 2.67 0.48 -12.69
N ALA A 27 3.33 -0.16 -11.73
CA ALA A 27 4.08 -1.39 -11.98
C ALA A 27 3.15 -2.56 -12.40
N ILE A 28 1.93 -2.64 -11.85
CA ILE A 28 0.92 -3.62 -12.27
C ILE A 28 0.43 -3.33 -13.68
N ASP A 29 0.12 -2.07 -13.98
CA ASP A 29 -0.34 -1.62 -15.30
C ASP A 29 0.69 -1.91 -16.40
N MET A 30 1.98 -1.73 -16.10
CA MET A 30 3.10 -2.10 -16.98
C MET A 30 3.32 -3.62 -17.11
N GLY A 31 2.48 -4.46 -16.50
CA GLY A 31 2.61 -5.92 -16.59
C GLY A 31 3.77 -6.50 -15.76
N MET A 32 4.36 -5.74 -14.83
CA MET A 32 5.47 -6.20 -13.99
C MET A 32 5.02 -7.10 -12.81
N ARG A 33 3.74 -7.50 -12.85
CA ARG A 33 3.09 -8.49 -11.99
C ARG A 33 2.35 -9.50 -12.88
N PRO A 34 3.05 -10.42 -13.55
CA PRO A 34 2.44 -11.41 -14.43
C PRO A 34 1.61 -12.45 -13.68
N ASN A 35 1.71 -12.52 -12.36
CA ASN A 35 0.97 -13.47 -11.54
C ASN A 35 0.50 -12.82 -10.21
N THR A 36 0.76 -13.46 -9.07
CA THR A 36 0.35 -12.96 -7.75
C THR A 36 1.36 -11.98 -7.11
N HIS A 37 2.57 -11.86 -7.65
CA HIS A 37 3.68 -11.08 -7.09
C HIS A 37 4.40 -10.23 -8.15
N PHE A 38 5.01 -9.13 -7.71
CA PHE A 38 5.93 -8.38 -8.57
C PHE A 38 7.15 -9.22 -8.93
N ASP A 39 7.54 -9.17 -10.20
CA ASP A 39 8.76 -9.80 -10.69
C ASP A 39 10.01 -9.06 -10.21
N LYS A 40 11.19 -9.64 -10.50
CA LYS A 40 12.47 -8.99 -10.16
C LYS A 40 12.57 -7.58 -10.75
N ALA A 41 12.04 -7.38 -11.95
CA ALA A 41 11.94 -6.07 -12.61
C ALA A 41 10.99 -5.12 -11.87
N GLY A 42 9.79 -5.60 -11.49
CA GLY A 42 8.81 -4.82 -10.73
C GLY A 42 9.35 -4.37 -9.37
N TRP A 43 10.04 -5.25 -8.62
CA TRP A 43 10.69 -4.86 -7.37
C TRP A 43 11.83 -3.85 -7.58
N LYS A 44 12.59 -3.98 -8.67
CA LYS A 44 13.67 -3.02 -8.99
C LYS A 44 13.10 -1.65 -9.34
N TYR A 45 12.01 -1.62 -10.11
CA TYR A 45 11.28 -0.39 -10.43
C TYR A 45 10.73 0.25 -9.16
N LEU A 46 10.01 -0.51 -8.33
CA LEU A 46 9.48 -0.02 -7.05
C LEU A 46 10.60 0.54 -6.15
N LEU A 47 11.71 -0.18 -5.97
CA LEU A 47 12.82 0.32 -5.15
C LEU A 47 13.44 1.60 -5.71
N GLY A 48 13.65 1.66 -7.03
CA GLY A 48 14.23 2.84 -7.69
C GLY A 48 13.33 4.05 -7.59
N SER A 49 12.09 3.92 -8.07
CA SER A 49 11.12 5.01 -8.10
C SER A 49 10.64 5.43 -6.71
N PHE A 50 10.62 4.51 -5.74
CA PHE A 50 10.29 4.85 -4.36
C PHE A 50 11.42 5.66 -3.70
N LYS A 51 12.68 5.24 -3.91
CA LYS A 51 13.85 5.99 -3.42
C LYS A 51 13.90 7.38 -4.04
N GLU A 52 13.61 7.51 -5.34
CA GLU A 52 13.61 8.80 -6.04
C GLU A 52 12.53 9.76 -5.51
N GLN A 53 11.35 9.25 -5.18
CA GLN A 53 10.23 10.10 -4.72
C GLN A 53 10.24 10.40 -3.23
N THR A 54 10.72 9.48 -2.41
CA THR A 54 10.69 9.64 -0.94
C THR A 54 12.04 10.06 -0.37
N ASP A 55 13.10 10.10 -1.19
CA ASP A 55 14.52 10.25 -0.81
C ASP A 55 15.01 9.21 0.21
N HIS A 56 14.16 8.25 0.57
CA HIS A 56 14.45 7.22 1.56
C HIS A 56 14.86 5.92 0.89
N ALA A 57 16.03 5.43 1.27
CA ALA A 57 16.55 4.14 0.80
C ALA A 57 15.89 2.97 1.55
N PHE A 58 14.69 2.58 1.13
CA PHE A 58 14.06 1.36 1.64
C PHE A 58 14.66 0.11 1.00
N THR A 59 14.75 -0.95 1.80
CA THR A 59 15.14 -2.27 1.32
C THR A 59 13.95 -3.02 0.73
N LYS A 60 14.24 -3.98 -0.15
CA LYS A 60 13.21 -4.87 -0.72
C LYS A 60 12.37 -5.55 0.36
N ALA A 61 12.98 -5.95 1.47
CA ALA A 61 12.30 -6.59 2.58
C ALA A 61 11.26 -5.66 3.23
N GLN A 62 11.59 -4.38 3.42
CA GLN A 62 10.65 -3.40 4.00
C GLN A 62 9.47 -3.13 3.06
N LEU A 63 9.73 -2.90 1.76
CA LEU A 63 8.66 -2.72 0.76
C LEU A 63 7.76 -3.96 0.66
N LYS A 64 8.37 -5.15 0.68
CA LYS A 64 7.63 -6.42 0.66
C LYS A 64 6.76 -6.60 1.90
N ASN A 65 7.31 -6.36 3.09
CA ASN A 65 6.55 -6.41 4.34
C ASN A 65 5.36 -5.44 4.31
N LYS A 66 5.58 -4.23 3.77
CA LYS A 66 4.51 -3.24 3.62
C LYS A 66 3.43 -3.69 2.62
N TRP A 67 3.83 -4.23 1.47
CA TRP A 67 2.92 -4.79 0.47
C TRP A 67 2.07 -5.94 1.02
N ASP A 68 2.67 -6.88 1.75
CA ASP A 68 1.93 -7.99 2.36
C ASP A 68 0.98 -7.50 3.47
N GLY A 69 1.36 -6.46 4.22
CA GLY A 69 0.46 -5.74 5.12
C GLY A 69 -0.74 -5.14 4.38
N CYS A 70 -0.50 -4.31 3.36
CA CYS A 70 -1.56 -3.69 2.55
C CYS A 70 -2.51 -4.73 1.93
N LYS A 71 -2.00 -5.88 1.48
CA LYS A 71 -2.85 -6.98 1.00
C LYS A 71 -3.74 -7.57 2.09
N LYS A 72 -3.22 -7.71 3.31
CA LYS A 72 -3.99 -8.22 4.45
C LYS A 72 -5.10 -7.24 4.81
N ASP A 73 -4.77 -5.96 4.93
CA ASP A 73 -5.75 -4.90 5.18
C ASP A 73 -6.80 -4.84 4.07
N TRP A 74 -6.39 -4.91 2.80
CA TRP A 74 -7.31 -4.97 1.66
C TRP A 74 -8.25 -6.19 1.70
N ARG A 75 -7.76 -7.36 2.11
CA ARG A 75 -8.60 -8.56 2.26
C ARG A 75 -9.63 -8.37 3.36
N ILE A 76 -9.23 -7.80 4.49
CA ILE A 76 -10.13 -7.50 5.61
C ILE A 76 -11.18 -6.48 5.16
N TRP A 77 -10.74 -5.39 4.53
CA TRP A 77 -11.61 -4.34 4.00
C TRP A 77 -12.61 -4.88 2.97
N LYS A 78 -12.16 -5.72 2.03
CA LYS A 78 -13.03 -6.39 1.05
C LYS A 78 -14.05 -7.32 1.73
N LYS A 79 -13.65 -8.07 2.75
CA LYS A 79 -14.55 -8.94 3.52
C LYS A 79 -15.61 -8.10 4.23
N LEU A 80 -15.21 -7.02 4.89
CA LEU A 80 -16.10 -6.09 5.56
C LEU A 80 -17.11 -5.49 4.59
N ILE A 81 -16.68 -4.96 3.44
CA ILE A 81 -17.59 -4.42 2.42
C ILE A 81 -18.60 -5.47 1.95
N SER A 82 -18.15 -6.70 1.71
CA SER A 82 -19.02 -7.80 1.29
C SER A 82 -20.02 -8.24 2.36
N GLU A 83 -19.65 -8.21 3.65
CA GLU A 83 -20.53 -8.61 4.76
C GLU A 83 -21.50 -7.50 5.15
N THR A 84 -21.08 -6.25 5.02
CA THR A 84 -21.86 -5.10 5.49
C THR A 84 -22.76 -4.53 4.37
N GLY A 85 -22.60 -4.98 3.11
CA GLY A 85 -23.35 -4.44 1.97
C GLY A 85 -23.04 -2.98 1.67
N VAL A 86 -21.87 -2.51 2.11
CA VAL A 86 -21.52 -1.09 2.09
C VAL A 86 -20.71 -0.76 0.86
N ASP A 87 -21.27 0.03 -0.04
CA ASP A 87 -20.55 0.54 -1.19
C ASP A 87 -19.53 1.62 -0.79
N TRP A 88 -18.37 1.59 -1.46
CA TRP A 88 -17.36 2.62 -1.30
C TRP A 88 -17.87 3.93 -1.91
N SER A 89 -18.05 4.96 -1.09
CA SER A 89 -18.45 6.28 -1.56
C SER A 89 -17.22 7.04 -2.04
N THR A 90 -16.96 7.00 -3.35
CA THR A 90 -15.88 7.74 -4.02
C THR A 90 -15.94 9.25 -3.75
N GLU A 91 -17.13 9.78 -3.42
CA GLU A 91 -17.39 11.18 -3.14
C GLU A 91 -16.88 11.65 -1.77
N LEU A 92 -16.89 10.77 -0.76
CA LEU A 92 -16.52 11.12 0.62
C LEU A 92 -15.20 10.47 1.08
N GLY A 93 -14.60 9.60 0.26
CA GLY A 93 -13.44 8.81 0.65
C GLY A 93 -13.67 7.96 1.91
N THR A 94 -14.95 7.66 2.21
CA THR A 94 -15.39 7.03 3.45
C THR A 94 -16.36 5.89 3.14
N ILE A 95 -16.38 4.87 4.01
CA ILE A 95 -17.30 3.75 3.95
C ILE A 95 -18.69 4.26 4.39
N SER A 96 -19.67 4.28 3.47
CA SER A 96 -21.03 4.78 3.74
C SER A 96 -21.99 3.64 3.97
N ALA A 97 -22.18 3.21 5.22
CA ALA A 97 -23.16 2.19 5.53
C ALA A 97 -24.57 2.77 5.43
N SER A 98 -25.43 2.14 4.62
CA SER A 98 -26.87 2.40 4.70
C SER A 98 -27.42 1.59 5.86
N ASP A 99 -28.10 2.27 6.80
CA ASP A 99 -28.82 1.69 7.94
C ASP A 99 -29.98 0.80 7.49
#